data_AF-A0A2Z6RNT5-F1
#
_entry.id   AF-A0A2Z6RNT5-F1
#
_cell.length_a   1.000
_cell.length_b   1.000
_cell.length_c   1.000
_cell.angle_alpha   90.00
_cell.angle_beta   90.00
_cell.angle_gamma   90.00
#
_symmetry.space_group_name_H-M   'P 1'
#
loop_
_entity.id
_entity.type
_entity.pdbx_description
1 polymer ?
#
loop_
_entity_poly.entity_id
_entity_poly.type
_entity_poly.pdbx_seq_one_letter_code
_entity_poly.pdbx_strand_id
1 'polypeptide(L)'
;MWEFTSDILPFNDRAHDEQLIYNICKNERPEIIRNTPKFYADLMERCWNSNSSNKPTITEEHKISEWIRCISEYYMLNSISMSIMN
;
A
#
# COMPACT_ATOMS: atom_id res chain seq x y z
N MET A 1 -0.25 2.04 -4.75
CA MET A 1 0.03 1.58 -3.37
C MET A 1 0.27 0.08 -3.34
N TRP A 2 -0.71 -0.74 -3.75
CA TRP A 2 -0.55 -2.21 -3.74
C TRP A 2 0.65 -2.72 -4.55
N GLU A 3 0.87 -2.18 -5.74
CA GLU A 3 2.03 -2.52 -6.60
C GLU A 3 3.36 -2.28 -5.88
N PHE A 4 3.48 -1.23 -5.05
CA PHE A 4 4.70 -0.94 -4.30
C PHE A 4 5.02 -2.00 -3.24
N THR A 5 4.01 -2.64 -2.64
CA THR A 5 4.21 -3.64 -1.58
C THR A 5 4.24 -5.07 -2.10
N SER A 6 3.78 -5.29 -3.32
CA SER A 6 3.75 -6.60 -3.97
C SER A 6 4.83 -6.77 -5.03
N ASP A 7 5.36 -5.68 -5.58
CA ASP A 7 6.22 -5.65 -6.77
C ASP A 7 5.56 -6.32 -7.99
N ILE A 8 4.22 -6.30 -8.03
CA ILE A 8 3.39 -6.99 -9.00
C ILE A 8 2.26 -6.07 -9.47
N LEU A 9 1.86 -6.18 -10.73
CA LEU A 9 0.65 -5.52 -11.25
C LEU A 9 -0.62 -6.09 -10.59
N PRO A 10 -1.57 -5.26 -10.12
CA PRO A 10 -2.84 -5.75 -9.60
C PRO A 10 -3.58 -6.63 -10.61
N PHE A 11 -4.04 -7.80 -10.16
CA PHE A 11 -4.77 -8.78 -11.00
C PHE A 11 -3.96 -9.31 -12.22
N ASN A 12 -2.63 -9.44 -12.08
CA ASN A 12 -1.74 -9.92 -13.16
C ASN A 12 -2.00 -11.36 -13.62
N ASP A 13 -2.88 -12.09 -12.93
CA ASP A 13 -3.20 -13.49 -13.15
C ASP A 13 -4.32 -13.70 -14.18
N ARG A 14 -4.95 -12.62 -14.65
CA ARG A 14 -6.09 -12.69 -15.58
C ARG A 14 -6.17 -11.48 -16.52
N ALA A 15 -7.06 -11.56 -17.50
CA ALA A 15 -7.28 -10.50 -18.48
C ALA A 15 -7.93 -9.25 -17.85
N HIS A 16 -7.55 -8.07 -18.37
CA HIS A 16 -8.14 -6.80 -17.97
C HIS A 16 -9.34 -6.46 -18.86
N ASP A 17 -10.41 -7.23 -18.70
CA ASP A 17 -11.63 -7.16 -19.51
C ASP A 17 -12.84 -6.67 -18.70
N GLU A 18 -14.02 -6.69 -19.32
CA GLU A 18 -15.29 -6.27 -18.70
C GLU A 18 -15.63 -7.09 -17.45
N GLN A 19 -15.22 -8.35 -17.39
CA GLN A 19 -15.47 -9.20 -16.23
C GLN A 19 -14.64 -8.73 -15.02
N LEU A 20 -13.37 -8.37 -15.23
CA LEU A 20 -12.54 -7.77 -14.20
C LEU A 20 -13.16 -6.46 -13.68
N ILE A 21 -13.59 -5.58 -14.59
CA ILE A 21 -14.23 -4.31 -14.24
C ILE A 21 -15.47 -4.55 -13.38
N TYR A 22 -16.34 -5.47 -13.80
CA TYR A 22 -17.54 -5.84 -13.06
C TYR A 22 -17.22 -6.29 -11.63
N ASN A 23 -16.23 -7.16 -11.45
CA ASN A 23 -15.89 -7.66 -10.13
C ASN A 23 -15.29 -6.56 -9.23
N ILE A 24 -14.48 -5.66 -9.78
CA ILE A 24 -13.97 -4.49 -9.05
C ILE A 24 -15.12 -3.60 -8.56
N CYS A 25 -16.15 -3.39 -9.40
CA CYS A 25 -17.38 -2.70 -8.99
C CYS A 25 -18.15 -3.45 -7.91
N LYS A 26 -18.00 -4.78 -7.81
CA LYS A 26 -18.52 -5.62 -6.71
C LYS A 26 -17.61 -5.69 -5.49
N ASN A 27 -16.64 -4.78 -5.38
CA ASN A 27 -15.66 -4.68 -4.29
C ASN A 27 -14.56 -5.74 -4.30
N GLU A 28 -14.30 -6.42 -5.42
CA GLU A 28 -13.07 -7.21 -5.52
C GLU A 28 -11.85 -6.30 -5.41
N ARG A 29 -10.90 -6.67 -4.56
CA ARG A 29 -9.63 -5.97 -4.33
C ARG A 29 -8.48 -6.97 -4.34
N PRO A 30 -7.26 -6.55 -4.71
CA PRO A 30 -6.08 -7.39 -4.56
C PRO A 30 -5.86 -7.82 -3.10
N GLU A 31 -5.32 -9.01 -2.89
CA GLU A 31 -5.00 -9.51 -1.55
C GLU A 31 -3.88 -8.68 -0.92
N ILE A 32 -4.04 -8.28 0.35
CA ILE A 32 -2.96 -7.63 1.09
C ILE A 32 -1.83 -8.63 1.36
N ILE A 33 -0.64 -8.35 0.81
CA ILE A 33 0.52 -9.22 0.96
C ILE A 33 0.93 -9.32 2.44
N ARG A 34 1.25 -10.53 2.92
CA ARG A 34 1.55 -10.86 4.34
C ARG A 34 2.53 -9.93 5.05
N ASN A 35 3.47 -9.32 4.32
CA ASN A 35 4.50 -8.44 4.89
C ASN A 35 4.19 -6.94 4.70
N THR A 36 3.00 -6.61 4.20
CA THR A 36 2.53 -5.23 4.13
C THR A 36 2.40 -4.69 5.55
N PRO A 37 3.07 -3.58 5.90
CA PRO A 37 2.90 -2.97 7.20
C PRO A 37 1.43 -2.61 7.45
N LYS A 38 0.94 -2.89 8.67
CA LYS A 38 -0.49 -2.72 9.00
C LYS A 38 -1.04 -1.34 8.66
N PHE A 39 -0.32 -0.26 8.99
CA PHE A 39 -0.78 1.10 8.69
C PHE A 39 -0.98 1.33 7.18
N TYR A 40 -0.18 0.67 6.33
CA TYR A 40 -0.26 0.78 4.87
C TYR A 40 -1.42 -0.06 4.32
N ALA A 41 -1.67 -1.23 4.90
CA ALA A 41 -2.85 -2.03 4.62
C ALA A 41 -4.14 -1.27 4.97
N ASP A 42 -4.20 -0.71 6.18
CA ASP A 42 -5.33 0.11 6.65
C ASP A 42 -5.57 1.32 5.72
N LEU A 43 -4.49 1.95 5.23
CA LEU A 43 -4.60 3.02 4.23
C LEU A 43 -5.18 2.52 2.90
N MET A 44 -4.67 1.42 2.36
CA MET A 44 -5.17 0.86 1.10
C MET A 44 -6.66 0.53 1.20
N GLU A 45 -7.10 -0.10 2.31
CA GLU A 45 -8.50 -0.40 2.56
C GLU A 45 -9.37 0.87 2.62
N ARG A 46 -8.91 1.93 3.28
CA ARG A 46 -9.62 3.23 3.30
C ARG A 46 -9.75 3.84 1.91
N CYS A 47 -8.68 3.81 1.10
CA CYS A 47 -8.73 4.29 -0.29
C CYS A 47 -9.70 3.49 -1.17
N TRP A 48 -9.86 2.20 -0.88
CA TRP A 48 -10.75 1.27 -1.58
C TRP A 48 -12.20 1.30 -1.13
N ASN A 49 -12.50 2.03 -0.05
CA ASN A 49 -13.82 2.09 0.54
C ASN A 49 -14.84 2.65 -0.47
N SER A 50 -15.97 1.95 -0.62
CA SER A 50 -17.06 2.38 -1.50
C SER A 50 -17.75 3.65 -1.02
N ASN A 51 -17.75 3.92 0.29
CA ASN A 51 -18.22 5.18 0.83
C ASN A 51 -17.12 6.24 0.71
N SER A 52 -17.38 7.28 -0.08
CA SER A 52 -16.44 8.39 -0.32
C SER A 52 -16.02 9.11 0.96
N SER A 53 -16.88 9.16 1.99
CA SER A 53 -16.57 9.83 3.25
C SER A 53 -15.51 9.13 4.09
N ASN A 54 -15.23 7.86 3.81
CA ASN A 54 -14.20 7.08 4.51
C ASN A 54 -12.82 7.15 3.83
N LYS A 55 -12.78 7.70 2.60
CA LYS A 55 -11.53 7.86 1.86
C LYS A 55 -10.65 8.89 2.54
N PRO A 56 -9.33 8.65 2.62
CA PRO A 56 -8.41 9.64 3.14
C PRO A 56 -8.39 10.87 2.23
N THR A 57 -8.13 12.01 2.83
CA THR A 57 -7.79 13.23 2.10
C THR A 57 -6.34 13.18 1.63
N ILE A 58 -6.02 13.89 0.55
CA ILE A 58 -4.63 13.98 0.05
C ILE A 58 -3.65 14.50 1.12
N THR A 59 -4.16 15.32 2.06
CA THR A 59 -3.38 15.82 3.20
C THR A 59 -3.03 14.71 4.20
N GLU A 60 -3.94 13.77 4.44
CA GLU A 60 -3.65 12.58 5.26
C GLU A 60 -2.67 11.64 4.54
N GLU A 61 -2.81 11.46 3.23
CA GLU A 61 -1.88 10.64 2.42
C GLU A 61 -0.44 11.18 2.49
N HIS A 62 -0.24 12.50 2.38
CA HIS A 62 1.09 13.11 2.50
C HIS A 62 1.75 12.82 3.85
N LYS A 63 1.00 12.86 4.95
CA LYS A 63 1.52 12.53 6.28
C LYS A 63 1.99 11.08 6.36
N ILE A 64 1.34 10.18 5.63
CA ILE A 64 1.71 8.77 5.58
C ILE A 64 3.00 8.58 4.76
N SER A 65 3.11 9.26 3.62
CA SER A 65 4.36 9.27 2.83
C SER A 65 5.54 9.82 3.63
N GLU A 66 5.34 10.89 4.40
CA GLU A 66 6.34 11.42 5.31
C GLU A 66 6.73 10.42 6.39
N TRP A 67 5.75 9.73 6.98
CA TRP A 67 6.01 8.72 8.00
C TRP A 67 6.82 7.53 7.44
N ILE A 68 6.48 7.06 6.24
CA ILE A 68 7.25 6.02 5.51
C ILE A 68 8.68 6.48 5.26
N ARG A 69 8.86 7.72 4.81
CA ARG A 69 10.19 8.32 4.58
C ARG A 69 11.00 8.31 5.87
N CYS A 70 10.44 8.81 6.97
CA CYS A 70 11.11 8.85 8.28
C CYS A 70 11.51 7.45 8.77
N ILE A 71 10.66 6.44 8.56
CA ILE A 71 10.98 5.06 8.95
C ILE A 71 12.06 4.46 8.07
N SER A 72 12.00 4.70 6.77
CA SER A 72 13.02 4.26 5.83
C SER A 72 14.38 4.88 6.20
N GLU A 73 14.41 6.18 6.49
CA GLU A 73 15.59 6.89 6.98
C GLU A 73 16.12 6.26 8.27
N TYR A 74 15.24 5.99 9.26
CA TYR A 74 15.63 5.32 10.50
C TYR A 74 16.25 3.94 10.25
N TYR A 75 15.65 3.08 9.44
CA TYR A 75 16.21 1.76 9.14
C TYR A 75 17.51 1.85 8.34
N MET A 76 17.65 2.80 7.42
CA MET A 76 18.90 3.04 6.70
C MET A 76 20.00 3.50 7.66
N LEU A 77 19.70 4.42 8.58
CA LEU A 77 20.65 4.88 9.59
C LEU A 77 21.09 3.76 10.54
N ASN A 78 20.18 2.89 10.96
CA ASN A 78 20.51 1.77 11.86
C ASN A 78 21.20 0.60 11.16
N SER A 79 20.89 0.35 9.88
CA SER A 79 21.64 -0.64 9.09
C SER A 79 23.08 -0.17 8.82
N ILE A 80 23.29 1.13 8.58
CA ILE A 80 24.63 1.73 8.52
C ILE A 80 25.32 1.62 9.89
N SER A 81 24.64 1.90 11.00
CA SER A 81 25.27 1.82 12.34
C SER A 81 25.71 0.40 12.72
N MET A 82 24.93 -0.63 12.39
CA MET A 82 25.31 -2.05 12.56
C MET A 82 26.45 -2.48 11.65
N SER A 83 26.60 -1.85 10.48
CA SER A 83 27.70 -2.15 9.54
C SER A 83 29.03 -1.51 9.97
N ILE A 84 28.98 -0.44 10.76
CA ILE A 84 30.15 0.27 11.29
C ILE A 84 30.58 -0.30 12.66
N MET A 85 29.69 -1.03 13.34
CA MET A 85 29.96 -1.68 14.63
C MET A 85 30.49 -3.12 14.54
N ASN A 86 30.74 -3.66 13.34
CA ASN A 86 31.38 -4.96 13.10
C ASN A 86 32.75 -4.81 12.44
#